data_AF-A0A2N2EDT1-F1
#
_entry.id   AF-A0A2N2EDT1-F1
#
_cell.length_a   1.000
_cell.length_b   1.000
_cell.length_c   1.000
_cell.angle_alpha   90.00
_cell.angle_beta   90.00
_cell.angle_gamma   90.00
#
_symmetry.space_group_name_H-M   'P 1'
#
loop_
_entity.id
_entity.type
_entity.pdbx_description
1 polymer ?
#
loop_
_entity_poly.entity_id
_entity_poly.type
_entity_poly.pdbx_seq_one_letter_code
_entity_poly.pdbx_strand_id
1 'polypeptide(L)'
;MIRLPKKSFEKLSEEKKSTIINAALAEFGSHSYHDSSLNNIVKITKIPKGSIYQYFEDKLDLYKYILMLATNEKICFFTKEAEISKELSIFELVKMLFRKGIQFASMHPQFAAVGNQFAKETNEKLKKEILQGANESGESFFTGLVEAAKLKGDIDNKLNTKACVQMFMTLNQAVLDEMLKNFEIETIGLHEEEMYEWVDQLLDILINGMKSN
;
A
#
# COMPACT_ATOMS: atom_id res chain seq x y z
N MET A 1 17.18 -17.39 11.44
CA MET A 1 16.28 -16.32 10.96
C MET A 1 16.57 -15.07 11.77
N ILE A 2 16.99 -13.99 11.12
CA ILE A 2 17.19 -12.69 11.79
C ILE A 2 15.79 -12.19 12.15
N ARG A 3 15.54 -11.99 13.45
CA ARG A 3 14.35 -11.28 13.93
C ARG A 3 14.58 -9.80 13.57
N LEU A 4 13.77 -9.28 12.67
CA LEU A 4 13.75 -7.86 12.31
C LEU A 4 12.59 -7.22 13.06
N PRO A 5 12.81 -6.11 13.79
CA PRO A 5 14.07 -5.42 14.05
C PRO A 5 14.93 -6.15 15.11
N LYS A 6 16.21 -5.74 15.30
CA LYS A 6 17.07 -6.30 16.36
C LYS A 6 16.46 -6.01 17.75
N LYS A 7 16.68 -6.89 18.74
CA LYS A 7 16.19 -6.72 20.13
C LYS A 7 16.56 -5.38 20.79
N SER A 8 17.66 -4.77 20.35
CA SER A 8 18.09 -3.43 20.77
C SER A 8 17.08 -2.34 20.40
N PHE A 9 16.40 -2.47 19.26
CA PHE A 9 15.35 -1.54 18.83
C PHE A 9 14.11 -1.66 19.72
N GLU A 10 13.72 -2.89 20.09
CA GLU A 10 12.55 -3.14 20.96
C GLU A 10 12.69 -2.47 22.34
N LYS A 11 13.93 -2.29 22.82
CA LYS A 11 14.27 -1.66 24.10
C LYS A 11 14.30 -0.13 24.06
N LEU A 12 14.17 0.48 22.89
CA LEU A 12 14.10 1.94 22.79
C LEU A 12 12.81 2.47 23.42
N SER A 13 12.86 3.71 23.90
CA SER A 13 11.64 4.43 24.24
C SER A 13 10.74 4.58 23.01
N GLU A 14 9.44 4.61 23.21
CA GLU A 14 8.46 4.78 22.12
C GLU A 14 8.70 6.06 21.32
N GLU A 15 9.13 7.14 21.98
CA GLU A 15 9.53 8.39 21.32
C GLU A 15 10.68 8.18 20.31
N LYS A 16 11.72 7.41 20.69
CA LYS A 16 12.85 7.13 19.79
C LYS A 16 12.45 6.21 18.64
N LYS A 17 11.63 5.20 18.92
CA LYS A 17 11.09 4.32 17.87
C LYS A 17 10.27 5.14 16.87
N SER A 18 9.32 5.94 17.36
CA SER A 18 8.47 6.81 16.55
C SER A 18 9.30 7.78 15.71
N THR A 19 10.33 8.40 16.29
CA THR A 19 11.24 9.29 15.56
C THR A 19 11.92 8.59 14.38
N ILE A 20 12.45 7.37 14.59
CA ILE A 20 13.09 6.57 13.53
C ILE A 20 12.06 6.15 12.47
N ILE A 21 10.90 5.67 12.91
CA ILE A 21 9.83 5.18 12.04
C ILE A 21 9.31 6.31 11.15
N ASN A 22 8.98 7.47 11.71
CA ASN A 22 8.45 8.61 10.97
C ASN A 22 9.47 9.14 9.94
N ALA A 23 10.75 9.24 10.32
CA ALA A 23 11.80 9.65 9.40
C ALA A 23 12.01 8.64 8.26
N ALA A 24 11.93 7.34 8.56
CA ALA A 24 12.04 6.29 7.55
C ALA A 24 10.81 6.23 6.63
N LEU A 25 9.60 6.39 7.18
CA LEU A 25 8.36 6.50 6.41
C LEU A 25 8.43 7.69 5.42
N ALA A 26 8.89 8.86 5.88
CA ALA A 26 9.06 10.02 5.02
C ALA A 26 10.08 9.78 3.90
N GLU A 27 11.26 9.22 4.22
CA GLU A 27 12.30 8.94 3.24
C GLU A 27 11.85 7.93 2.19
N PHE A 28 11.29 6.80 2.63
CA PHE A 28 10.89 5.69 1.76
C PHE A 28 9.56 5.91 1.05
N GLY A 29 8.73 6.85 1.51
CA GLY A 29 7.51 7.26 0.81
C GLY A 29 7.79 8.27 -0.31
N SER A 30 8.87 9.03 -0.17
CA SER A 30 9.25 10.09 -1.13
C SER A 30 10.23 9.62 -2.20
N HIS A 31 10.98 8.54 -1.95
CA HIS A 31 12.02 8.05 -2.84
C HIS A 31 11.86 6.55 -3.12
N SER A 32 12.33 6.12 -4.29
CA SER A 32 12.50 4.68 -4.56
C SER A 32 13.44 4.06 -3.52
N TYR A 33 13.38 2.72 -3.33
CA TYR A 33 14.34 2.07 -2.44
C TYR A 33 15.79 2.36 -2.86
N HIS A 34 16.06 2.41 -4.16
CA HIS A 34 17.40 2.68 -4.68
C HIS A 34 17.87 4.11 -4.36
N ASP A 35 17.00 5.10 -4.49
CA ASP A 35 17.33 6.51 -4.29
C ASP A 35 17.28 6.95 -2.82
N SER A 36 16.60 6.18 -1.96
CA SER A 36 16.52 6.46 -0.53
C SER A 36 17.88 6.36 0.17
N SER A 37 18.07 7.20 1.19
CA SER A 37 19.33 7.37 1.90
C SER A 37 19.17 7.27 3.40
N LEU A 38 19.88 6.32 4.00
CA LEU A 38 19.99 6.22 5.45
C LEU A 38 20.60 7.50 6.07
N ASN A 39 21.42 8.24 5.31
CA ASN A 39 21.98 9.49 5.77
C ASN A 39 20.90 10.57 5.92
N ASN A 40 19.85 10.58 5.09
CA ASN A 40 18.73 11.51 5.22
C ASN A 40 17.92 11.20 6.48
N ILE A 41 17.63 9.92 6.73
CA ILE A 41 16.96 9.46 7.96
C ILE A 41 17.77 9.88 9.21
N VAL A 42 19.09 9.69 9.19
CA VAL A 42 19.99 10.12 10.28
C VAL A 42 19.94 11.64 10.51
N LYS A 43 19.90 12.44 9.44
CA LYS A 43 19.80 13.91 9.54
C LYS A 43 18.50 14.35 10.21
N ILE A 44 17.37 13.72 9.84
CA ILE A 44 16.05 14.05 10.39
C ILE A 44 15.93 13.64 11.86
N THR A 45 16.32 12.39 12.16
CA THR A 45 16.20 11.82 13.52
C THR A 45 17.19 12.41 14.52
N LYS A 46 18.30 13.00 14.05
CA LYS A 46 19.46 13.39 14.85
C LYS A 46 20.09 12.22 15.63
N ILE A 47 19.78 10.98 15.25
CA ILE A 47 20.34 9.76 15.84
C ILE A 47 21.58 9.38 15.03
N PRO A 48 22.76 9.16 15.66
CA PRO A 48 23.97 8.79 14.94
C PRO A 48 23.78 7.56 14.06
N LYS A 49 24.37 7.57 12.85
CA LYS A 49 24.30 6.45 11.90
C LYS A 49 24.71 5.11 12.52
N GLY A 50 25.74 5.13 13.37
CA GLY A 50 26.19 3.94 14.10
C GLY A 50 25.09 3.34 15.00
N SER A 51 24.23 4.16 15.61
CA SER A 51 23.10 3.69 16.41
C SER A 51 22.02 3.04 15.56
N ILE A 52 21.74 3.56 14.35
CA ILE A 52 20.77 2.92 13.44
C ILE A 52 21.23 1.50 13.06
N TYR A 53 22.53 1.29 12.81
CA TYR A 53 23.08 -0.05 12.54
C TYR A 53 23.07 -0.99 13.76
N GLN A 54 22.94 -0.45 14.98
CA GLN A 54 22.68 -1.28 16.16
C GLN A 54 21.25 -1.85 16.16
N TYR A 55 20.32 -1.26 15.40
CA TYR A 55 18.90 -1.62 15.35
C TYR A 55 18.53 -2.44 14.10
N PHE A 56 19.18 -2.15 12.96
CA PHE A 56 18.97 -2.78 11.66
C PHE A 56 20.32 -3.18 11.07
N GLU A 57 20.42 -4.29 10.33
CA GLU A 57 21.72 -4.67 9.74
C GLU A 57 22.12 -3.71 8.63
N ASP A 58 21.16 -3.33 7.79
CA ASP A 58 21.37 -2.44 6.67
C ASP A 58 20.10 -1.60 6.36
N LYS A 59 20.13 -0.88 5.23
CA LYS A 59 18.99 -0.10 4.74
C LYS A 59 17.80 -1.00 4.37
N LEU A 60 18.08 -2.20 3.86
CA LEU A 60 17.05 -3.13 3.40
C LEU A 60 16.23 -3.66 4.57
N ASP A 61 16.89 -3.97 5.68
CA ASP A 61 16.23 -4.41 6.92
C ASP A 61 15.29 -3.34 7.48
N LEU A 62 15.74 -2.08 7.50
CA LEU A 62 14.89 -0.96 7.89
C LEU A 62 13.72 -0.81 6.91
N TYR A 63 13.96 -0.89 5.61
CA TYR A 63 12.90 -0.79 4.59
C TYR A 63 11.85 -1.91 4.73
N LYS A 64 12.28 -3.17 4.90
CA LYS A 64 11.42 -4.34 5.16
C LYS A 64 10.55 -4.12 6.41
N TYR A 65 11.15 -3.60 7.49
CA TYR A 65 10.41 -3.31 8.72
C TYR A 65 9.34 -2.23 8.51
N ILE A 66 9.67 -1.14 7.81
CA ILE A 66 8.70 -0.07 7.52
C ILE A 66 7.58 -0.55 6.59
N LEU A 67 7.89 -1.37 5.58
CA LEU A 67 6.87 -1.99 4.73
C LEU A 67 5.94 -2.93 5.49
N MET A 68 6.49 -3.72 6.43
CA MET A 68 5.69 -4.56 7.31
C MET A 68 4.75 -3.72 8.17
N LEU A 69 5.21 -2.60 8.76
CA LEU A 69 4.35 -1.69 9.50
C LEU A 69 3.24 -1.09 8.61
N ALA A 70 3.59 -0.60 7.41
CA ALA A 70 2.62 -0.07 6.46
C ALA A 70 1.56 -1.10 6.04
N THR A 71 1.99 -2.34 5.83
CA THR A 71 1.10 -3.46 5.48
C THR A 71 0.16 -3.79 6.62
N ASN A 72 0.68 -3.90 7.85
CA ASN A 72 -0.11 -4.19 9.03
C ASN A 72 -1.12 -3.07 9.33
N GLU A 73 -0.72 -1.80 9.20
CA GLU A 73 -1.61 -0.66 9.38
C GLU A 73 -2.74 -0.70 8.35
N LYS A 74 -2.42 -0.96 7.08
CA LYS A 74 -3.42 -1.11 6.02
C LYS A 74 -4.38 -2.29 6.28
N ILE A 75 -3.87 -3.46 6.67
CA ILE A 75 -4.71 -4.62 6.99
C ILE A 75 -5.62 -4.29 8.17
N CYS A 76 -5.09 -3.69 9.24
CA CYS A 76 -5.87 -3.27 10.40
C CYS A 76 -6.98 -2.30 9.97
N PHE A 77 -6.65 -1.29 9.16
CA PHE A 77 -7.62 -0.33 8.65
C PHE A 77 -8.75 -0.96 7.82
N PHE A 78 -8.40 -1.88 6.91
CA PHE A 78 -9.39 -2.53 6.04
C PHE A 78 -10.27 -3.53 6.80
N THR A 79 -9.72 -4.19 7.82
CA THR A 79 -10.43 -5.17 8.65
C THR A 79 -11.20 -4.54 9.81
N LYS A 80 -10.83 -3.32 10.23
CA LYS A 80 -11.62 -2.52 11.17
C LYS A 80 -13.00 -2.28 10.53
N GLU A 81 -14.05 -2.67 11.25
CA GLU A 81 -15.45 -2.58 10.79
C GLU A 81 -15.82 -3.55 9.65
N ALA A 82 -15.07 -4.64 9.45
CA ALA A 82 -15.42 -5.68 8.48
C ALA A 82 -16.62 -6.54 8.93
N GLU A 83 -17.79 -5.92 9.09
CA GLU A 83 -19.03 -6.52 8.60
C GLU A 83 -19.05 -6.32 7.08
N ILE A 84 -18.17 -7.02 6.36
CA ILE A 84 -18.29 -7.11 4.90
C ILE A 84 -19.63 -7.79 4.68
N SER A 85 -20.64 -7.02 4.29
CA SER A 85 -21.97 -7.57 4.11
C SER A 85 -21.84 -8.65 3.04
N LYS A 86 -22.28 -9.87 3.39
CA LYS A 86 -22.26 -11.03 2.48
C LYS A 86 -23.15 -10.83 1.24
N GLU A 87 -23.77 -9.66 1.13
CA GLU A 87 -24.79 -9.29 0.15
C GLU A 87 -24.25 -8.34 -0.93
N LEU A 88 -23.04 -7.77 -0.79
CA LEU A 88 -22.47 -6.94 -1.86
C LEU A 88 -22.15 -7.78 -3.11
N SER A 89 -22.50 -7.23 -4.27
CA SER A 89 -21.94 -7.68 -5.53
C SER A 89 -20.43 -7.46 -5.57
N ILE A 90 -19.73 -8.17 -6.46
CA ILE A 90 -18.27 -8.01 -6.59
C ILE A 90 -17.87 -6.59 -7.00
N PHE A 91 -18.73 -5.91 -7.76
CA PHE A 91 -18.50 -4.54 -8.22
C PHE A 91 -18.69 -3.52 -7.08
N GLU A 92 -19.70 -3.70 -6.24
CA GLU A 92 -19.87 -2.90 -5.03
C GLU A 92 -18.72 -3.10 -4.06
N LEU A 93 -18.25 -4.36 -3.92
CA LEU A 93 -17.07 -4.67 -3.12
C LEU A 93 -15.84 -3.92 -3.63
N VAL A 94 -15.59 -3.92 -4.94
CA VAL A 94 -14.47 -3.17 -5.53
C VAL A 94 -14.59 -1.67 -5.28
N LYS A 95 -15.76 -1.06 -5.51
CA LYS A 95 -15.98 0.38 -5.21
C LYS A 95 -15.69 0.70 -3.75
N MET A 96 -16.23 -0.10 -2.82
CA MET A 96 -15.98 0.05 -1.39
C MET A 96 -14.48 -0.05 -1.05
N LEU A 97 -13.76 -1.00 -1.64
CA LEU A 97 -12.32 -1.18 -1.40
C LEU A 97 -11.49 0.02 -1.89
N PHE A 98 -11.83 0.59 -3.05
CA PHE A 98 -11.17 1.80 -3.54
C PHE A 98 -11.43 3.00 -2.62
N ARG A 99 -12.68 3.21 -2.19
CA ARG A 99 -13.01 4.28 -1.22
C ARG A 99 -12.31 4.08 0.13
N LYS A 100 -12.26 2.86 0.67
CA LYS A 100 -11.45 2.56 1.86
C LYS A 100 -9.95 2.83 1.64
N GLY A 101 -9.44 2.56 0.43
CA GLY A 101 -8.07 2.90 0.05
C GLY A 101 -7.80 4.41 0.10
N ILE A 102 -8.76 5.21 -0.37
CA ILE A 102 -8.73 6.67 -0.30
C ILE A 102 -8.74 7.13 1.17
N GLN A 103 -9.65 6.62 2.00
CA GLN A 103 -9.70 6.92 3.43
C GLN A 103 -8.38 6.59 4.13
N PHE A 104 -7.81 5.42 3.83
CA PHE A 104 -6.52 5.01 4.38
C PHE A 104 -5.40 5.99 3.99
N ALA A 105 -5.32 6.36 2.71
CA ALA A 105 -4.32 7.33 2.25
C ALA A 105 -4.51 8.72 2.88
N SER A 106 -5.76 9.12 3.18
CA SER A 106 -6.07 10.36 3.88
C SER A 106 -5.64 10.35 5.35
N MET A 107 -5.97 9.27 6.08
CA MET A 107 -5.68 9.16 7.51
C MET A 107 -4.23 8.74 7.80
N HIS A 108 -3.59 8.02 6.89
CA HIS A 108 -2.27 7.40 7.06
C HIS A 108 -1.35 7.67 5.84
N PRO A 109 -1.13 8.93 5.43
CA PRO A 109 -0.50 9.27 4.16
C PRO A 109 0.93 8.73 4.00
N GLN A 110 1.72 8.75 5.07
CA GLN A 110 3.09 8.25 5.01
C GLN A 110 3.16 6.74 4.81
N PHE A 111 2.24 5.98 5.40
CA PHE A 111 2.14 4.54 5.20
C PHE A 111 1.65 4.22 3.78
N ALA A 112 0.65 4.97 3.29
CA ALA A 112 0.19 4.86 1.91
C ALA A 112 1.31 5.17 0.89
N ALA A 113 2.10 6.22 1.13
CA ALA A 113 3.20 6.62 0.27
C ALA A 113 4.28 5.52 0.16
N VAL A 114 4.68 4.91 1.28
CA VAL A 114 5.65 3.79 1.24
C VAL A 114 5.09 2.59 0.47
N GLY A 115 3.83 2.22 0.72
CA GLY A 115 3.19 1.15 -0.04
C GLY A 115 3.12 1.45 -1.54
N ASN A 116 2.86 2.71 -1.88
CA ASN A 116 2.81 3.20 -3.26
C ASN A 116 4.18 3.12 -3.95
N GLN A 117 5.26 3.54 -3.28
CA GLN A 117 6.62 3.41 -3.82
C GLN A 117 7.00 1.95 -4.04
N PHE A 118 6.64 1.06 -3.12
CA PHE A 118 6.91 -0.37 -3.29
C PHE A 118 6.10 -1.00 -4.44
N ALA A 119 4.85 -0.58 -4.65
CA ALA A 119 4.04 -1.05 -5.78
C ALA A 119 4.71 -0.74 -7.13
N LYS A 120 5.33 0.45 -7.24
CA LYS A 120 6.09 0.93 -8.42
C LYS A 120 7.46 0.29 -8.61
N GLU A 121 7.97 -0.45 -7.62
CA GLU A 121 9.29 -1.08 -7.72
C GLU A 121 9.32 -2.05 -8.92
N THR A 122 10.30 -1.89 -9.81
CA THR A 122 10.43 -2.73 -11.02
C THR A 122 11.50 -3.81 -10.86
N ASN A 123 12.30 -3.72 -9.81
CA ASN A 123 13.30 -4.72 -9.48
C ASN A 123 12.66 -5.97 -8.85
N GLU A 124 12.38 -6.95 -9.71
CA GLU A 124 11.78 -8.24 -9.32
C GLU A 124 12.57 -9.00 -8.25
N LYS A 125 13.91 -8.88 -8.25
CA LYS A 125 14.74 -9.54 -7.25
C LYS A 125 14.51 -8.90 -5.87
N LEU A 126 14.48 -7.58 -5.82
CA LEU A 126 14.21 -6.82 -4.60
C LEU A 126 12.79 -7.08 -4.09
N LYS A 127 11.78 -7.05 -4.96
CA LYS A 127 10.39 -7.40 -4.61
C LYS A 127 10.31 -8.79 -3.99
N LYS A 128 10.91 -9.81 -4.61
CA LYS A 128 10.94 -11.18 -4.07
C LYS A 128 11.64 -11.28 -2.73
N GLU A 129 12.75 -10.58 -2.57
CA GLU A 129 13.51 -10.57 -1.32
C GLU A 129 12.73 -9.90 -0.17
N ILE A 130 12.02 -8.81 -0.46
CA ILE A 130 11.19 -8.10 0.53
C ILE A 130 9.97 -8.92 0.92
N LEU A 131 9.29 -9.52 -0.05
CA LEU A 131 8.10 -10.34 0.19
C LEU A 131 8.43 -11.69 0.84
N GLN A 132 9.71 -12.09 0.90
CA GLN A 132 10.17 -13.35 1.51
C GLN A 132 9.41 -14.61 1.03
N GLY A 133 8.86 -14.60 -0.19
CA GLY A 133 8.03 -15.69 -0.71
C GLY A 133 6.58 -15.70 -0.25
N ALA A 134 6.09 -14.66 0.43
CA ALA A 134 4.67 -14.45 0.64
C ALA A 134 3.97 -14.26 -0.72
N ASN A 135 3.13 -15.23 -1.08
CA ASN A 135 2.30 -15.20 -2.28
C ASN A 135 1.09 -14.24 -2.15
N GLU A 136 0.93 -13.55 -1.02
CA GLU A 136 -0.16 -12.60 -0.79
C GLU A 136 0.24 -11.19 -1.28
N SER A 137 0.55 -11.09 -2.57
CA SER A 137 0.66 -9.80 -3.24
C SER A 137 -0.75 -9.27 -3.58
N GLY A 138 -0.88 -7.95 -3.79
CA GLY A 138 -2.12 -7.36 -4.28
C GLY A 138 -2.64 -8.01 -5.57
N GLU A 139 -1.74 -8.56 -6.39
CA GLU A 139 -2.09 -9.32 -7.61
C GLU A 139 -2.89 -10.59 -7.30
N SER A 140 -2.48 -11.39 -6.30
CA SER A 140 -3.21 -12.59 -5.89
C SER A 140 -4.61 -12.25 -5.36
N PHE A 141 -4.74 -11.14 -4.62
CA PHE A 141 -6.02 -10.65 -4.13
C PHE A 141 -6.97 -10.29 -5.27
N PHE A 142 -6.54 -9.46 -6.23
CA PHE A 142 -7.37 -9.10 -7.38
C PHE A 142 -7.65 -10.29 -8.30
N THR A 143 -6.72 -11.23 -8.43
CA THR A 143 -6.95 -12.47 -9.18
C THR A 143 -8.10 -13.27 -8.55
N GLY A 144 -8.10 -13.43 -7.23
CA GLY A 144 -9.20 -14.09 -6.51
C GLY A 144 -10.55 -13.40 -6.72
N LEU A 145 -10.58 -12.06 -6.68
CA LEU A 145 -11.80 -11.28 -6.93
C LEU A 145 -12.33 -11.47 -8.35
N VAL A 146 -11.45 -11.38 -9.37
CA VAL A 146 -11.84 -11.53 -10.78
C VAL A 146 -12.34 -12.95 -11.08
N GLU A 147 -11.64 -13.99 -10.58
CA GLU A 147 -12.07 -15.37 -10.79
C GLU A 147 -13.40 -15.66 -10.08
N ALA A 148 -13.60 -15.14 -8.87
CA ALA A 148 -14.89 -15.26 -8.17
C ALA A 148 -16.03 -14.55 -8.93
N ALA A 149 -15.77 -13.36 -9.49
CA ALA A 149 -16.73 -12.62 -10.32
C ALA A 149 -17.15 -13.42 -11.56
N LYS A 150 -16.17 -14.02 -12.24
CA LYS A 150 -16.37 -14.85 -13.42
C LYS A 150 -17.22 -16.08 -13.15
N LEU A 151 -16.94 -16.78 -12.04
CA LEU A 151 -17.71 -17.93 -11.60
C LEU A 151 -19.18 -17.58 -11.30
N LYS A 152 -19.44 -16.37 -10.77
CA LYS A 152 -20.79 -15.85 -10.53
C LYS A 152 -21.50 -15.34 -11.79
N GLY A 153 -20.76 -15.10 -12.87
CA GLY A 153 -21.27 -14.51 -14.11
C GLY A 153 -21.26 -12.98 -14.11
N ASP A 154 -20.69 -12.32 -13.10
CA ASP A 154 -20.61 -10.86 -13.02
C ASP A 154 -19.63 -10.28 -14.05
N ILE A 155 -18.52 -10.99 -14.31
CA ILE A 155 -17.52 -10.65 -15.34
C ILE A 155 -17.59 -11.65 -16.50
N ASP A 156 -17.52 -11.17 -17.74
CA ASP A 156 -17.52 -12.01 -18.94
C ASP A 156 -16.34 -13.01 -18.90
N ASN A 157 -16.68 -14.30 -18.93
CA ASN A 157 -15.73 -15.40 -18.90
C ASN A 157 -14.76 -15.41 -20.08
N LYS A 158 -15.07 -14.73 -21.19
CA LYS A 158 -14.18 -14.58 -22.35
C LYS A 158 -13.01 -13.63 -22.09
N LEU A 159 -13.13 -12.73 -21.12
CA LEU A 159 -12.07 -11.77 -20.82
C LEU A 159 -10.87 -12.47 -20.19
N ASN A 160 -9.66 -12.02 -20.51
CA ASN A 160 -8.45 -12.57 -19.92
C ASN A 160 -8.31 -12.10 -18.46
N THR A 161 -8.18 -13.03 -17.50
CA THR A 161 -8.09 -12.69 -16.06
C THR A 161 -6.94 -11.74 -15.77
N LYS A 162 -5.75 -12.00 -16.34
CA LYS A 162 -4.57 -11.15 -16.14
C LYS A 162 -4.81 -9.73 -16.66
N ALA A 163 -5.50 -9.57 -17.78
CA ALA A 163 -5.87 -8.25 -18.29
C ALA A 163 -6.80 -7.51 -17.32
N CYS A 164 -7.84 -8.17 -16.79
CA CYS A 164 -8.73 -7.56 -15.81
C CYS A 164 -7.99 -7.15 -14.52
N VAL A 165 -7.15 -8.04 -13.99
CA VAL A 165 -6.32 -7.75 -12.80
C VAL A 165 -5.38 -6.58 -13.04
N GLN A 166 -4.71 -6.54 -14.20
CA GLN A 166 -3.83 -5.44 -14.57
C GLN A 166 -4.59 -4.11 -14.62
N MET A 167 -5.80 -4.09 -15.18
CA MET A 167 -6.62 -2.88 -15.25
C MET A 167 -7.01 -2.37 -13.86
N PHE A 168 -7.47 -3.24 -12.95
CA PHE A 168 -7.76 -2.86 -11.56
C PHE A 168 -6.51 -2.35 -10.83
N MET A 169 -5.38 -3.04 -10.95
CA MET A 169 -4.12 -2.64 -10.32
C MET A 169 -3.62 -1.30 -10.84
N THR A 170 -3.69 -1.09 -12.16
CA THR A 170 -3.27 0.17 -12.80
C THR A 170 -4.17 1.32 -12.37
N LEU A 171 -5.48 1.09 -12.30
CA LEU A 171 -6.43 2.09 -11.80
C LEU A 171 -6.13 2.44 -10.33
N ASN A 172 -5.95 1.43 -9.46
CA ASN A 172 -5.60 1.64 -8.06
C ASN A 172 -4.30 2.45 -7.90
N GLN A 173 -3.30 2.15 -8.73
CA GLN A 173 -2.04 2.89 -8.76
C GLN A 173 -2.25 4.35 -9.20
N ALA A 174 -3.07 4.59 -10.23
CA ALA A 174 -3.38 5.93 -10.71
C ALA A 174 -4.13 6.76 -9.66
N VAL A 175 -5.09 6.16 -8.95
CA VAL A 175 -5.81 6.83 -7.86
C VAL A 175 -4.86 7.21 -6.72
N LEU A 176 -4.01 6.29 -6.26
CA LEU A 176 -3.02 6.58 -5.21
C LEU A 176 -2.03 7.67 -5.65
N ASP A 177 -1.61 7.66 -6.91
CA ASP A 177 -0.72 8.69 -7.44
C ASP A 177 -1.38 10.06 -7.47
N GLU A 178 -2.65 10.15 -7.87
CA GLU A 178 -3.39 11.41 -7.87
C GLU A 178 -3.57 11.95 -6.45
N MET A 179 -3.91 11.06 -5.51
CA MET A 179 -4.03 11.42 -4.09
C MET A 179 -2.72 11.95 -3.50
N LEU A 180 -1.60 11.36 -3.89
CA LEU A 180 -0.28 11.73 -3.36
C LEU A 180 0.39 12.88 -4.13
N LYS A 181 -0.04 13.18 -5.37
CA LYS A 181 0.48 14.29 -6.19
C LYS A 181 -0.08 15.65 -5.77
N ASN A 182 -1.37 15.70 -5.42
CA ASN A 182 -2.09 16.96 -5.31
C ASN A 182 -2.05 17.61 -3.92
N PHE A 183 -1.47 16.98 -2.90
CA PHE A 183 -1.69 17.43 -1.53
C PHE A 183 -0.41 17.37 -0.68
N GLU A 184 0.06 18.55 -0.23
CA GLU A 184 0.83 18.64 1.01
C GLU A 184 -0.02 18.00 2.12
N ILE A 185 0.61 17.17 2.96
CA ILE A 185 0.03 16.24 3.95
C ILE A 185 -1.13 16.82 4.81
N GLU A 186 -1.29 18.14 4.87
CA GLU A 186 -2.28 18.86 5.67
C GLU A 186 -3.69 19.00 5.04
N THR A 187 -3.91 18.62 3.78
CA THR A 187 -5.16 18.95 3.04
C THR A 187 -6.01 17.74 2.58
N ILE A 188 -5.60 16.50 2.91
CA ILE A 188 -6.18 15.29 2.30
C ILE A 188 -7.67 15.07 2.64
N GLY A 189 -8.16 15.64 3.74
CA GLY A 189 -9.57 15.55 4.12
C GLY A 189 -10.54 16.47 3.37
N LEU A 190 -10.05 17.46 2.59
CA LEU A 190 -10.89 18.52 2.03
C LEU A 190 -11.53 18.21 0.65
N HIS A 191 -11.12 17.11 0.00
CA HIS A 191 -11.58 16.73 -1.34
C HIS A 191 -12.01 15.25 -1.44
N GLU A 192 -12.31 14.61 -0.31
CA GLU A 192 -12.57 13.16 -0.30
C GLU A 192 -13.81 12.76 -1.13
N GLU A 193 -14.88 13.56 -1.08
CA GLU A 193 -16.10 13.32 -1.87
C GLU A 193 -15.85 13.47 -3.38
N GLU A 194 -15.10 14.51 -3.80
CA GLU A 194 -14.73 14.69 -5.21
C GLU A 194 -13.88 13.51 -5.71
N MET A 195 -12.99 12.99 -4.86
CA MET A 195 -12.19 11.81 -5.16
C MET A 195 -13.04 10.54 -5.24
N TYR A 196 -14.06 10.39 -4.40
CA TYR A 196 -15.02 9.29 -4.47
C TYR A 196 -15.82 9.32 -5.77
N GLU A 197 -16.33 10.48 -6.18
CA GLU A 197 -17.05 10.63 -7.44
C GLU A 197 -16.15 10.31 -8.63
N TRP A 198 -14.91 10.80 -8.62
CA TRP A 198 -13.94 10.52 -9.68
C TRP A 198 -13.58 9.03 -9.78
N VAL A 199 -13.28 8.36 -8.66
CA VAL A 199 -12.94 6.93 -8.67
C VAL A 199 -14.14 6.07 -9.06
N ASP A 200 -15.36 6.45 -8.64
CA ASP A 200 -16.57 5.73 -9.03
C ASP A 200 -16.79 5.77 -10.53
N GLN A 201 -16.61 6.94 -11.17
CA GLN A 201 -16.72 7.08 -12.62
C GLN A 201 -15.68 6.23 -13.36
N LEU A 202 -14.42 6.23 -12.89
CA LEU A 202 -13.37 5.39 -13.46
C LEU A 202 -13.70 3.90 -13.33
N LEU A 203 -14.21 3.49 -12.16
CA LEU A 203 -14.64 2.12 -11.91
C LEU A 203 -15.85 1.75 -12.77
N ASP A 204 -16.82 2.64 -12.96
CA ASP A 204 -17.98 2.38 -13.81
C ASP A 204 -17.59 2.16 -15.28
N ILE A 205 -16.66 2.96 -15.81
CA ILE A 205 -16.10 2.75 -17.16
C ILE A 205 -15.49 1.35 -17.26
N LEU A 206 -14.65 1.00 -16.29
CA LEU A 206 -13.93 -0.27 -16.29
C LEU A 206 -14.87 -1.48 -16.10
N ILE A 207 -15.79 -1.39 -15.15
CA ILE A 207 -16.76 -2.42 -14.81
C ILE A 207 -17.74 -2.66 -15.98
N ASN A 208 -18.24 -1.60 -16.61
CA ASN A 208 -19.13 -1.75 -17.76
C ASN A 208 -18.44 -2.42 -18.96
N GLY A 209 -17.12 -2.25 -19.11
CA GLY A 209 -16.32 -3.00 -20.08
C GLY A 209 -16.06 -4.47 -19.71
N MET A 210 -16.32 -4.87 -18.45
CA MET A 210 -16.06 -6.21 -17.94
C MET A 210 -17.32 -7.06 -17.74
N LYS A 211 -18.50 -6.44 -17.62
CA LYS A 211 -19.77 -7.13 -17.38
C LYS A 211 -20.08 -8.16 -18.47
N SER A 212 -20.67 -9.27 -18.05
CA SER A 212 -21.31 -10.21 -18.98
C SER A 212 -22.50 -9.52 -19.67
N ASN A 213 -22.62 -9.71 -20.98
CA ASN A 213 -23.81 -9.32 -21.75
C ASN A 213 -24.98 -10.27 -21.50
#